data_AF-A0A062V487-F1
#
_entry.id   AF-A0A062V487-F1
#
_cell.length_a   1.000
_cell.length_b   1.000
_cell.length_c   1.000
_cell.angle_alpha   90.00
_cell.angle_beta   90.00
_cell.angle_gamma   90.00
#
_symmetry.space_group_name_H-M   'P 1'
#
loop_
_entity.id
_entity.type
_entity.pdbx_description
1 polymer ?
#
loop_
_entity_poly.entity_id
_entity_poly.type
_entity_poly.pdbx_seq_one_letter_code
_entity_poly.pdbx_strand_id
1 'polypeptide(L)'
;MKKELDSDSLPEVIKYVLLVLLLLGIAAGTASAAQEQPPLPTSYWGYVTENGVLKSGISITVHDAAGTGIASATSNQDGLYQVTVPWDNPDTTQDEGVVEGETITIRTNGRTATSRKIDEKGTNNRLDLSVPAASSGGSSSGGGSSGSGGGGVTSGENFTNIEKTETRDNSLIADKPVTYNFTLMEKGIYEIVVTGKENENDVSIRVERLKGISSLVNEPAPGVIYYYFNIWTNTKKIKEGFVRFKVENSWITSKGLANKDVKLFRWDGSRWIQLETTEKSKDANHTYYEARTETFSSFAISGVKEDAATTATPGTTVTGAPIATPTTTSTAATTPPVKAPAIPAWITMIVIFAASVYFLVMRKNKGGK
;
A
#
# COMPACT_ATOMS: atom_id res chain seq x y z
N MET A 1 24.56 36.13 -42.63
CA MET A 1 24.04 37.02 -41.56
C MET A 1 22.61 36.62 -41.24
N LYS A 2 22.43 35.64 -40.33
CA LYS A 2 21.14 35.37 -39.69
C LYS A 2 21.20 36.02 -38.32
N LYS A 3 20.33 36.99 -38.06
CA LYS A 3 20.12 37.53 -36.71
C LYS A 3 19.42 36.43 -35.90
N GLU A 4 20.11 35.88 -34.90
CA GLU A 4 19.45 35.19 -33.79
C GLU A 4 18.44 36.14 -33.16
N LEU A 5 17.18 35.70 -33.06
CA LEU A 5 16.23 36.37 -32.18
C LEU A 5 16.52 35.92 -30.76
N ASP A 6 17.01 36.86 -29.97
CA ASP A 6 17.19 36.77 -28.53
C ASP A 6 15.82 36.52 -27.86
N SER A 7 15.68 35.39 -27.16
CA SER A 7 14.41 34.96 -26.55
C SER A 7 14.03 35.73 -25.30
N ASP A 8 14.88 36.65 -24.84
CA ASP A 8 14.70 37.32 -23.54
C ASP A 8 14.05 38.71 -23.62
N SER A 9 13.65 39.18 -24.81
CA SER A 9 13.09 40.53 -24.98
C SER A 9 11.58 40.61 -25.24
N LEU A 10 10.79 39.62 -24.81
CA LEU A 10 9.32 39.68 -24.93
C LEU A 10 8.66 40.03 -23.58
N PRO A 11 7.74 41.03 -23.54
CA PRO A 11 7.06 41.41 -22.31
C PRO A 11 6.22 40.24 -21.76
N GLU A 12 6.26 40.03 -20.44
CA GLU A 12 5.77 38.83 -19.73
C GLU A 12 4.36 38.34 -20.10
N VAL A 13 3.49 39.21 -20.60
CA VAL A 13 2.13 38.85 -21.03
C VAL A 13 2.14 37.85 -22.21
N ILE A 14 3.14 37.90 -23.09
CA ILE A 14 3.22 36.98 -24.24
C ILE A 14 3.64 35.56 -23.80
N LYS A 15 4.39 35.43 -22.69
CA LYS A 15 4.76 34.12 -22.10
C LYS A 15 3.53 33.37 -21.55
N TYR A 16 2.52 34.09 -21.05
CA TYR A 16 1.28 33.48 -20.56
C TYR A 16 0.30 33.06 -21.68
N VAL A 17 0.31 33.73 -22.83
CA VAL A 17 -0.52 33.32 -23.99
C VAL A 17 -0.01 32.04 -24.65
N LEU A 18 1.31 31.78 -24.62
CA LEU A 18 1.87 30.48 -25.03
C LEU A 18 1.58 29.37 -24.01
N LEU A 19 1.50 29.69 -22.71
CA LEU A 19 1.26 28.71 -21.64
C LEU A 19 -0.19 28.21 -21.60
N VAL A 20 -1.18 29.02 -22.02
CA VAL A 20 -2.60 28.64 -21.99
C VAL A 20 -3.03 27.85 -23.23
N LEU A 21 -2.33 27.97 -24.37
CA LEU A 21 -2.62 27.15 -25.56
C LEU A 21 -2.09 25.70 -25.47
N LEU A 22 -1.28 25.37 -24.46
CA LEU A 22 -0.81 23.99 -24.25
C LEU A 22 -1.81 23.10 -23.48
N LEU A 23 -2.92 23.65 -22.99
CA LEU A 23 -3.90 22.94 -22.15
C LEU A 23 -5.18 22.50 -22.88
N LEU A 24 -5.27 22.68 -24.20
CA LEU A 24 -6.40 22.21 -25.03
C LEU A 24 -5.89 21.56 -26.33
N GLY A 25 -5.39 20.33 -26.22
CA GLY A 25 -5.04 19.48 -27.37
C GLY A 25 -5.62 18.08 -27.19
N ILE A 26 -6.82 17.85 -27.72
CA ILE A 26 -7.43 16.53 -27.83
C ILE A 26 -6.79 15.80 -29.04
N ALA A 27 -6.26 14.60 -28.75
CA ALA A 27 -5.92 13.46 -29.60
C ALA A 27 -5.95 13.60 -31.14
N ALA A 28 -4.77 13.44 -31.75
CA ALA A 28 -4.58 12.62 -32.94
C ALA A 28 -3.19 11.95 -32.82
N GLY A 29 -3.16 10.63 -32.86
CA GLY A 29 -2.00 9.82 -32.46
C GLY A 29 -0.78 9.97 -33.36
N THR A 30 0.39 10.05 -32.72
CA THR A 30 1.60 9.32 -33.12
C THR A 30 2.21 8.80 -31.82
N ALA A 31 2.48 7.49 -31.76
CA ALA A 31 3.13 6.88 -30.59
C ALA A 31 4.57 7.40 -30.53
N SER A 32 4.84 8.32 -29.59
CA SER A 32 6.19 8.67 -29.21
C SER A 32 6.74 7.57 -28.30
N ALA A 33 7.95 7.10 -28.58
CA ALA A 33 8.66 6.17 -27.71
C ALA A 33 8.64 6.71 -26.28
N ALA A 34 8.07 5.92 -25.36
CA ALA A 34 8.09 6.23 -23.95
C ALA A 34 9.56 6.33 -23.53
N GLN A 35 9.95 7.47 -22.95
CA GLN A 35 11.23 7.58 -22.29
C GLN A 35 11.17 6.63 -21.09
N GLU A 36 11.82 5.47 -21.20
CA GLU A 36 11.83 4.46 -20.13
C GLU A 36 12.37 5.12 -18.86
N GLN A 37 11.55 5.14 -17.81
CA GLN A 37 11.98 5.58 -16.50
C GLN A 37 13.19 4.71 -16.10
N PRO A 38 14.32 5.31 -15.64
CA PRO A 38 15.47 4.52 -15.22
C PRO A 38 15.01 3.49 -14.18
N PRO A 39 15.48 2.24 -14.26
CA PRO A 39 14.98 1.18 -13.42
C PRO A 39 15.19 1.57 -11.95
N LEU A 40 14.14 1.40 -11.15
CA LEU A 40 14.24 1.68 -9.73
C LEU A 40 15.34 0.78 -9.12
N PRO A 41 16.11 1.28 -8.13
CA PRO A 41 17.14 0.48 -7.47
C PRO A 41 16.51 -0.59 -6.58
N THR A 42 17.13 -1.77 -6.50
CA THR A 42 16.79 -2.76 -5.47
C THR A 42 17.53 -2.40 -4.19
N SER A 43 16.81 -2.18 -3.09
CA SER A 43 17.41 -1.81 -1.80
C SER A 43 16.88 -2.63 -0.64
N TYR A 44 17.73 -2.77 0.38
CA TYR A 44 17.39 -3.35 1.68
C TYR A 44 17.55 -2.30 2.76
N TRP A 45 16.64 -2.25 3.72
CA TRP A 45 16.71 -1.35 4.87
C TRP A 45 16.19 -2.01 6.11
N GLY A 46 16.59 -1.56 7.30
CA GLY A 46 16.07 -2.11 8.54
C GLY A 46 16.90 -1.70 9.73
N TYR A 47 16.63 -2.30 10.88
CA TYR A 47 17.36 -2.01 12.09
C TYR A 47 18.39 -3.09 12.36
N VAL A 48 19.57 -2.66 12.78
CA VAL A 48 20.61 -3.55 13.29
C VAL A 48 20.50 -3.60 14.80
N THR A 49 20.38 -4.81 15.34
CA THR A 49 20.30 -5.06 16.78
C THR A 49 21.39 -6.00 17.25
N GLU A 50 21.77 -5.92 18.52
CA GLU A 50 22.56 -6.93 19.22
C GLU A 50 21.81 -7.26 20.51
N ASN A 51 21.41 -8.52 20.69
CA ASN A 51 20.57 -8.94 21.83
C ASN A 51 19.29 -8.07 22.00
N GLY A 52 18.69 -7.66 20.87
CA GLY A 52 17.48 -6.82 20.86
C GLY A 52 17.72 -5.32 21.10
N VAL A 53 18.97 -4.89 21.31
CA VAL A 53 19.33 -3.47 21.48
C VAL A 53 19.80 -2.91 20.14
N LEU A 54 19.27 -1.75 19.74
CA LEU A 54 19.66 -1.05 18.51
C LEU A 54 21.15 -0.70 18.52
N LYS A 55 21.84 -0.92 17.40
CA LYS A 55 23.28 -0.68 17.27
C LYS A 55 23.60 0.20 16.08
N SER A 56 24.27 1.31 16.38
CA SER A 56 24.84 2.22 15.41
C SER A 56 26.26 1.81 15.01
N GLY A 57 26.73 2.27 13.84
CA GLY A 57 28.10 2.04 13.38
C GLY A 57 28.40 0.61 12.95
N ILE A 58 27.40 -0.25 12.77
CA ILE A 58 27.60 -1.61 12.29
C ILE A 58 27.80 -1.57 10.77
N SER A 59 28.86 -2.22 10.28
CA SER A 59 29.12 -2.35 8.85
C SER A 59 28.21 -3.42 8.24
N ILE A 60 27.44 -3.06 7.22
CA ILE A 60 26.62 -3.96 6.43
C ILE A 60 27.27 -4.09 5.06
N THR A 61 27.56 -5.32 4.64
CA THR A 61 28.12 -5.62 3.32
C THR A 61 27.25 -6.65 2.61
N VAL A 62 27.01 -6.44 1.32
CA VAL A 62 26.27 -7.36 0.46
C VAL A 62 27.27 -8.01 -0.48
N HIS A 63 27.21 -9.32 -0.57
CA HIS A 63 28.03 -10.12 -1.45
C HIS A 63 27.15 -10.89 -2.44
N ASP A 64 27.64 -11.05 -3.67
CA ASP A 64 27.04 -11.88 -4.72
C ASP A 64 27.15 -13.39 -4.39
N ALA A 65 26.75 -14.26 -5.33
CA ALA A 65 26.87 -15.71 -5.15
C ALA A 65 28.32 -16.22 -5.19
N ALA A 66 29.24 -15.48 -5.82
CA ALA A 66 30.68 -15.78 -5.86
C ALA A 66 31.42 -15.35 -4.58
N GLY A 67 30.78 -14.54 -3.72
CA GLY A 67 31.35 -13.96 -2.52
C GLY A 67 32.03 -12.60 -2.73
N THR A 68 31.92 -11.99 -3.91
CA THR A 68 32.42 -10.65 -4.21
C THR A 68 31.56 -9.61 -3.50
N GLY A 69 32.17 -8.60 -2.88
CA GLY A 69 31.43 -7.52 -2.25
C GLY A 69 30.92 -6.51 -3.28
N ILE A 70 29.60 -6.33 -3.35
CA ILE A 70 28.93 -5.51 -4.38
C ILE A 70 28.27 -4.25 -3.83
N ALA A 71 27.95 -4.21 -2.54
CA ALA A 71 27.40 -3.04 -1.89
C ALA A 71 27.75 -2.98 -0.40
N SER A 72 27.73 -1.78 0.17
CA SER A 72 27.94 -1.61 1.60
C SER A 72 27.15 -0.42 2.17
N ALA A 73 26.85 -0.49 3.45
CA ALA A 73 26.22 0.56 4.24
C ALA A 73 26.70 0.51 5.70
N THR A 74 26.29 1.49 6.50
CA THR A 74 26.54 1.52 7.94
C THR A 74 25.28 1.96 8.67
N SER A 75 24.97 1.32 9.80
CA SER A 75 23.80 1.72 10.60
C SER A 75 24.02 3.09 11.26
N ASN A 76 22.97 3.91 11.28
CA ASN A 76 22.97 5.24 11.90
C ASN A 76 22.78 5.16 13.43
N GLN A 77 22.66 6.30 14.11
CA GLN A 77 22.52 6.38 15.58
C GLN A 77 21.30 5.62 16.13
N ASP A 78 20.24 5.48 15.33
CA ASP A 78 19.02 4.74 15.67
C ASP A 78 19.09 3.27 15.26
N GLY A 79 20.26 2.79 14.82
CA GLY A 79 20.47 1.45 14.31
C GLY A 79 19.88 1.19 12.92
N LEU A 80 19.31 2.20 12.26
CA LEU A 80 18.74 2.09 10.92
C LEU A 80 19.85 2.02 9.87
N TYR A 81 19.72 1.11 8.91
CA TYR A 81 20.54 1.07 7.71
C TYR A 81 19.67 1.04 6.45
N GLN A 82 20.25 1.46 5.33
CA GLN A 82 19.74 1.21 3.98
C GLN A 82 20.93 0.93 3.05
N VAL A 83 20.83 -0.11 2.23
CA VAL A 83 21.83 -0.50 1.24
C VAL A 83 21.15 -0.76 -0.10
N THR A 84 21.72 -0.21 -1.17
CA THR A 84 21.24 -0.45 -2.54
C THR A 84 22.12 -1.51 -3.18
N VAL A 85 21.52 -2.50 -3.81
CA VAL A 85 22.23 -3.57 -4.52
C VAL A 85 22.27 -3.22 -6.01
N PRO A 86 23.47 -3.11 -6.61
CA PRO A 86 23.60 -2.86 -8.04
C PRO A 86 23.15 -4.10 -8.83
N TRP A 87 22.48 -3.86 -9.96
CA TRP A 87 22.12 -4.91 -10.90
C TRP A 87 23.22 -5.05 -11.95
N ASP A 88 23.46 -6.27 -12.37
CA ASP A 88 24.37 -6.53 -13.48
C ASP A 88 23.79 -5.95 -14.79
N ASN A 89 24.69 -5.42 -15.61
CA ASN A 89 24.35 -4.87 -16.92
C ASN A 89 24.75 -5.86 -18.02
N PRO A 90 23.78 -6.55 -18.66
CA PRO A 90 24.08 -7.61 -19.63
C PRO A 90 24.79 -7.09 -20.90
N ASP A 91 24.80 -5.78 -21.13
CA ASP A 91 25.49 -5.15 -22.26
C ASP A 91 27.00 -4.96 -22.01
N THR A 92 27.47 -5.23 -20.78
CA THR A 92 28.89 -5.13 -20.43
C THR A 92 29.50 -6.51 -20.16
N THR A 93 30.80 -6.63 -20.33
CA THR A 93 31.53 -7.87 -20.02
C THR A 93 32.02 -7.93 -18.57
N GLN A 94 31.81 -6.87 -17.81
CA GLN A 94 32.19 -6.77 -16.40
C GLN A 94 31.00 -7.19 -15.55
N ASP A 95 31.22 -8.01 -14.54
CA ASP A 95 30.21 -8.31 -13.53
C ASP A 95 30.10 -7.09 -12.60
N GLU A 96 28.99 -6.36 -12.72
CA GLU A 96 28.78 -5.07 -12.07
C GLU A 96 27.81 -5.16 -10.88
N GLY A 97 27.21 -6.33 -10.63
CA GLY A 97 26.16 -6.45 -9.63
C GLY A 97 25.58 -7.85 -9.51
N VAL A 98 24.25 -7.94 -9.51
CA VAL A 98 23.53 -9.22 -9.40
C VAL A 98 22.53 -9.39 -10.53
N VAL A 99 22.24 -10.65 -10.87
CA VAL A 99 21.19 -11.03 -11.82
C VAL A 99 19.97 -11.60 -11.12
N GLU A 100 18.84 -11.65 -11.82
CA GLU A 100 17.57 -12.08 -11.24
C GLU A 100 17.65 -13.51 -10.66
N GLY A 101 17.20 -13.67 -9.42
CA GLY A 101 17.19 -14.96 -8.72
C GLY A 101 18.54 -15.42 -8.16
N GLU A 102 19.60 -14.62 -8.32
CA GLU A 102 20.91 -14.86 -7.70
C GLU A 102 20.84 -14.83 -6.17
N THR A 103 21.67 -15.62 -5.49
CA THR A 103 21.75 -15.60 -4.02
C THR A 103 22.73 -14.55 -3.55
N ILE A 104 22.23 -13.55 -2.83
CA ILE A 104 23.05 -12.57 -2.11
C ILE A 104 23.30 -13.00 -0.66
N THR A 105 24.45 -12.62 -0.13
CA THR A 105 24.81 -12.79 1.28
C THR A 105 25.04 -11.45 1.94
N ILE A 106 24.32 -11.17 3.02
CA ILE A 106 24.41 -9.92 3.78
C ILE A 106 25.16 -10.21 5.07
N ARG A 107 26.21 -9.43 5.32
CA ARG A 107 27.08 -9.58 6.48
C ARG A 107 27.04 -8.35 7.37
N THR A 108 27.03 -8.57 8.69
CA THR A 108 27.24 -7.54 9.71
C THR A 108 28.65 -7.68 10.30
N ASN A 109 29.46 -6.62 10.24
CA ASN A 109 30.87 -6.64 10.68
C ASN A 109 31.67 -7.84 10.13
N GLY A 110 31.46 -8.17 8.85
CA GLY A 110 32.16 -9.27 8.16
C GLY A 110 31.63 -10.68 8.46
N ARG A 111 30.62 -10.84 9.32
CA ARG A 111 29.97 -12.14 9.61
C ARG A 111 28.64 -12.24 8.88
N THR A 112 28.33 -13.40 8.30
CA THR A 112 27.04 -13.65 7.65
C THR A 112 25.89 -13.46 8.63
N ALA A 113 25.03 -12.49 8.34
CA ALA A 113 23.79 -12.26 9.06
C ALA A 113 22.63 -13.01 8.38
N THR A 114 22.58 -12.99 7.04
CA THR A 114 21.58 -13.73 6.25
C THR A 114 22.05 -13.96 4.82
N SER A 115 21.48 -14.96 4.15
CA SER A 115 21.61 -15.18 2.71
C SER A 115 20.22 -15.40 2.12
N ARG A 116 19.95 -14.81 0.95
CA ARG A 116 18.65 -14.91 0.28
C ARG A 116 18.80 -14.73 -1.22
N LYS A 117 17.79 -15.13 -1.98
CA LYS A 117 17.69 -14.72 -3.39
C LYS A 117 17.45 -13.21 -3.47
N ILE A 118 18.07 -12.55 -4.43
CA ILE A 118 17.82 -11.15 -4.76
C ILE A 118 16.36 -11.01 -5.18
N ASP A 119 15.71 -9.97 -4.65
CA ASP A 119 14.34 -9.63 -4.99
C ASP A 119 14.28 -8.97 -6.38
N GLU A 120 13.08 -8.80 -6.94
CA GLU A 120 12.90 -8.21 -8.27
C GLU A 120 13.55 -6.81 -8.38
N LYS A 121 13.90 -6.41 -9.60
CA LYS A 121 14.52 -5.11 -9.89
C LYS A 121 13.61 -3.98 -9.43
N GLY A 122 14.16 -3.07 -8.61
CA GLY A 122 13.42 -1.91 -8.11
C GLY A 122 12.63 -2.12 -6.84
N THR A 123 12.83 -3.25 -6.16
CA THR A 123 12.18 -3.53 -4.88
C THR A 123 12.90 -2.83 -3.72
N ASN A 124 12.13 -2.37 -2.72
CA ASN A 124 12.67 -1.76 -1.52
C ASN A 124 12.22 -2.54 -0.27
N ASN A 125 13.12 -3.39 0.24
CA ASN A 125 12.78 -4.49 1.14
C ASN A 125 13.23 -4.20 2.58
N ARG A 126 12.33 -4.35 3.56
CA ARG A 126 12.74 -4.31 4.96
C ARG A 126 13.42 -5.61 5.37
N LEU A 127 14.57 -5.51 6.02
CA LEU A 127 15.37 -6.59 6.55
C LEU A 127 16.06 -6.14 7.84
N ASP A 128 15.52 -6.51 8.99
CA ASP A 128 16.18 -6.26 10.28
C ASP A 128 17.32 -7.28 10.47
N LEU A 129 18.47 -6.80 10.95
CA LEU A 129 19.68 -7.60 11.10
C LEU A 129 20.05 -7.73 12.57
N SER A 130 20.60 -8.88 12.94
CA SER A 130 21.20 -9.10 14.26
C SER A 130 22.72 -9.21 14.14
N VAL A 131 23.44 -8.64 15.09
CA VAL A 131 24.89 -8.81 15.22
C VAL A 131 25.14 -10.03 16.11
N PRO A 132 25.76 -11.10 15.58
CA PRO A 132 26.16 -12.22 16.41
C PRO A 132 27.32 -11.79 17.33
N ALA A 133 27.18 -12.05 18.64
CA ALA A 133 28.13 -11.64 19.66
C ALA A 133 29.59 -11.94 19.27
N ALA A 134 30.48 -10.97 19.43
CA ALA A 134 31.89 -11.09 19.09
C ALA A 134 32.61 -12.08 20.03
N SER A 135 32.68 -13.37 19.67
CA SER A 135 33.74 -14.24 20.17
C SER A 135 35.05 -13.89 19.47
N SER A 136 36.06 -13.56 20.28
CA SER A 136 37.43 -13.38 19.85
C SER A 136 38.04 -14.73 19.41
N GLY A 137 38.49 -14.80 18.15
CA GLY A 137 39.47 -15.79 17.69
C GLY A 137 38.92 -17.11 17.14
N GLY A 138 39.50 -17.57 16.03
CA GLY A 138 39.47 -18.97 15.61
C GLY A 138 38.83 -19.23 14.24
N SER A 139 39.66 -19.30 13.20
CA SER A 139 39.35 -19.95 11.92
C SER A 139 39.18 -21.46 12.09
N SER A 140 38.06 -22.04 11.62
CA SER A 140 38.02 -23.35 10.94
C SER A 140 36.62 -23.73 10.48
N SER A 141 36.56 -24.11 9.20
CA SER A 141 35.66 -25.05 8.49
C SER A 141 34.50 -25.74 9.24
N GLY A 142 33.34 -25.69 8.59
CA GLY A 142 32.53 -26.87 8.30
C GLY A 142 31.54 -27.33 9.37
N GLY A 143 30.27 -27.49 8.97
CA GLY A 143 29.27 -28.24 9.74
C GLY A 143 27.98 -27.49 9.90
N GLY A 144 26.96 -27.92 9.17
CA GLY A 144 25.66 -27.27 9.09
C GLY A 144 24.96 -27.08 10.43
N SER A 145 24.08 -26.08 10.44
CA SER A 145 22.95 -26.02 11.35
C SER A 145 21.79 -25.40 10.60
N SER A 146 20.67 -26.12 10.69
CA SER A 146 19.34 -25.81 10.18
C SER A 146 19.01 -24.32 10.27
N GLY A 147 18.98 -23.67 9.11
CA GLY A 147 18.42 -22.34 8.98
C GLY A 147 16.91 -22.42 9.14
N SER A 148 16.39 -21.84 10.23
CA SER A 148 14.99 -21.42 10.29
C SER A 148 14.76 -20.38 9.19
N GLY A 149 14.26 -20.84 8.05
CA GLY A 149 13.70 -19.98 7.03
C GLY A 149 12.38 -19.43 7.54
N GLY A 150 12.39 -18.20 8.07
CA GLY A 150 11.15 -17.47 8.34
C GLY A 150 10.55 -17.01 7.02
N GLY A 151 9.43 -17.61 6.63
CA GLY A 151 8.64 -17.24 5.45
C GLY A 151 8.01 -15.85 5.60
N GLY A 152 8.80 -14.79 5.48
CA GLY A 152 8.33 -13.42 5.68
C GLY A 152 7.19 -13.02 4.73
N VAL A 153 6.22 -12.28 5.26
CA VAL A 153 5.14 -11.64 4.47
C VAL A 153 5.51 -10.18 4.22
N THR A 154 5.60 -9.78 2.96
CA THR A 154 5.90 -8.39 2.55
C THR A 154 4.66 -7.51 2.67
N SER A 155 4.85 -6.26 3.10
CA SER A 155 3.78 -5.25 3.10
C SER A 155 3.75 -4.51 1.76
N GLY A 156 2.55 -4.27 1.22
CA GLY A 156 2.34 -3.31 0.13
C GLY A 156 2.06 -1.89 0.60
N GLU A 157 2.08 -1.62 1.90
CA GLU A 157 1.67 -0.33 2.49
C GLU A 157 2.83 0.65 2.62
N ASN A 158 2.54 1.94 2.43
CA ASN A 158 3.50 3.00 2.78
C ASN A 158 3.81 2.98 4.28
N PHE A 159 5.09 2.80 4.63
CA PHE A 159 5.54 2.70 6.03
C PHE A 159 5.13 3.89 6.89
N THR A 160 5.00 5.09 6.32
CA THR A 160 4.58 6.28 7.08
C THR A 160 3.13 6.18 7.56
N ASN A 161 2.31 5.40 6.87
CA ASN A 161 0.91 5.13 7.17
C ASN A 161 0.72 3.97 8.17
N ILE A 162 1.76 3.16 8.41
CA ILE A 162 1.71 2.08 9.40
C ILE A 162 1.93 2.67 10.80
N GLU A 163 1.00 2.43 11.71
CA GLU A 163 1.11 2.83 13.11
C GLU A 163 1.77 1.73 13.95
N LYS A 164 1.27 0.49 13.82
CA LYS A 164 1.80 -0.69 14.50
C LYS A 164 1.75 -1.90 13.57
N THR A 165 2.63 -2.87 13.80
CA THR A 165 2.65 -4.12 13.04
C THR A 165 3.09 -5.28 13.90
N GLU A 166 2.56 -6.47 13.59
CA GLU A 166 2.87 -7.72 14.27
C GLU A 166 2.73 -8.88 13.28
N THR A 167 3.71 -9.77 13.25
CA THR A 167 3.69 -10.99 12.42
C THR A 167 3.67 -12.21 13.33
N ARG A 168 2.90 -13.22 12.91
CA ARG A 168 2.77 -14.50 13.60
C ARG A 168 2.84 -15.62 12.58
N ASP A 169 3.57 -16.65 12.92
CA ASP A 169 3.82 -17.79 12.05
C ASP A 169 3.19 -19.04 12.67
N ASN A 170 2.61 -19.89 11.84
CA ASN A 170 2.07 -21.18 12.25
C ASN A 170 2.08 -22.15 11.06
N SER A 171 1.66 -23.39 11.29
CA SER A 171 1.44 -24.36 10.21
C SER A 171 -0.04 -24.66 10.08
N LEU A 172 -0.55 -24.63 8.85
CA LEU A 172 -1.90 -25.07 8.54
C LEU A 172 -1.94 -26.58 8.41
N ILE A 173 -2.98 -27.17 8.99
CA ILE A 173 -3.39 -28.55 8.73
C ILE A 173 -4.74 -28.47 8.03
N ALA A 174 -4.91 -29.22 6.94
CA ALA A 174 -6.13 -29.26 6.16
C ALA A 174 -7.35 -29.45 7.06
N ASP A 175 -8.36 -28.59 6.86
CA ASP A 175 -9.64 -28.62 7.59
C ASP A 175 -9.55 -28.47 9.12
N LYS A 176 -8.39 -28.06 9.67
CA LYS A 176 -8.25 -27.75 11.10
C LYS A 176 -8.06 -26.25 11.31
N PRO A 177 -8.80 -25.64 12.25
CA PRO A 177 -8.59 -24.25 12.61
C PRO A 177 -7.26 -24.08 13.37
N VAL A 178 -6.51 -23.06 12.98
CA VAL A 178 -5.23 -22.67 13.59
C VAL A 178 -5.31 -21.23 14.03
N THR A 179 -4.90 -20.96 15.26
CA THR A 179 -5.03 -19.64 15.89
C THR A 179 -3.72 -18.85 15.83
N TYR A 180 -3.83 -17.59 15.42
CA TYR A 180 -2.78 -16.58 15.45
C TYR A 180 -3.17 -15.50 16.46
N ASN A 181 -2.35 -15.33 17.51
CA ASN A 181 -2.61 -14.38 18.59
C ASN A 181 -1.76 -13.12 18.45
N PHE A 182 -2.41 -11.95 18.53
CA PHE A 182 -1.79 -10.64 18.37
C PHE A 182 -1.88 -9.85 19.68
N THR A 183 -0.73 -9.48 20.24
CA THR A 183 -0.63 -8.83 21.56
C THR A 183 -0.20 -7.36 21.48
N LEU A 184 0.49 -6.96 20.40
CA LEU A 184 0.90 -5.56 20.18
C LEU A 184 -0.26 -4.71 19.65
N MET A 185 -1.29 -5.37 19.13
CA MET A 185 -2.55 -4.79 18.66
C MET A 185 -3.51 -4.52 19.84
N GLU A 186 -3.03 -3.77 20.85
CA GLU A 186 -3.74 -3.45 22.11
C GLU A 186 -5.22 -3.04 21.93
N LYS A 187 -5.53 -2.40 20.79
CA LYS A 187 -6.87 -2.01 20.35
C LYS A 187 -7.08 -2.52 18.92
N GLY A 188 -8.21 -3.18 18.67
CA GLY A 188 -8.53 -3.78 17.38
C GLY A 188 -8.38 -5.30 17.35
N ILE A 189 -7.72 -5.82 16.32
CA ILE A 189 -7.57 -7.26 16.06
C ILE A 189 -6.65 -7.89 17.11
N TYR A 190 -7.12 -8.89 17.84
CA TYR A 190 -6.32 -9.61 18.83
C TYR A 190 -6.11 -11.08 18.48
N GLU A 191 -6.93 -11.64 17.58
CA GLU A 191 -6.83 -13.02 17.17
C GLU A 191 -7.34 -13.20 15.73
N ILE A 192 -6.65 -14.04 14.96
CA ILE A 192 -7.12 -14.52 13.66
C ILE A 192 -7.09 -16.05 13.70
N VAL A 193 -8.23 -16.67 13.40
CA VAL A 193 -8.33 -18.13 13.26
C VAL A 193 -8.39 -18.46 11.78
N VAL A 194 -7.54 -19.37 11.30
CA VAL A 194 -7.48 -19.76 9.89
C VAL A 194 -7.64 -21.27 9.75
N THR A 195 -8.52 -21.68 8.84
CA THR A 195 -8.64 -23.06 8.40
C THR A 195 -8.03 -23.19 7.01
N GLY A 196 -7.04 -24.08 6.85
CA GLY A 196 -6.39 -24.33 5.56
C GLY A 196 -7.18 -25.32 4.69
N LYS A 197 -7.08 -25.16 3.37
CA LYS A 197 -7.54 -26.16 2.37
C LYS A 197 -6.65 -27.40 2.36
N GLU A 198 -5.37 -27.22 2.66
CA GLU A 198 -4.32 -28.24 2.63
C GLU A 198 -3.35 -28.02 3.80
N ASN A 199 -2.44 -28.97 4.00
CA ASN A 199 -1.32 -28.78 4.92
C ASN A 199 -0.31 -27.80 4.32
N GLU A 200 0.19 -26.86 5.13
CA GLU A 200 1.21 -25.90 4.74
C GLU A 200 1.98 -25.42 5.97
N ASN A 201 3.30 -25.54 5.93
CA ASN A 201 4.15 -25.06 7.01
C ASN A 201 4.53 -23.59 6.79
N ASP A 202 5.03 -22.94 7.84
CA ASP A 202 5.58 -21.58 7.78
C ASP A 202 4.60 -20.54 7.21
N VAL A 203 3.30 -20.74 7.47
CA VAL A 203 2.25 -19.79 7.12
C VAL A 203 2.32 -18.62 8.08
N SER A 204 2.60 -17.47 7.50
CA SER A 204 2.81 -16.23 8.22
C SER A 204 1.62 -15.31 7.99
N ILE A 205 1.14 -14.67 9.06
CA ILE A 205 0.11 -13.65 9.03
C ILE A 205 0.67 -12.38 9.66
N ARG A 206 0.70 -11.30 8.87
CA ARG A 206 1.10 -9.98 9.32
C ARG A 206 -0.13 -9.09 9.44
N VAL A 207 -0.31 -8.49 10.61
CA VAL A 207 -1.32 -7.45 10.83
C VAL A 207 -0.61 -6.11 10.91
N GLU A 208 -1.18 -5.11 10.25
CA GLU A 208 -0.76 -3.71 10.30
C GLU A 208 -1.94 -2.87 10.73
N ARG A 209 -1.80 -2.08 11.79
CA ARG A 209 -2.76 -1.02 12.11
C ARG A 209 -2.29 0.26 11.42
N LEU A 210 -3.21 0.93 10.73
CA LEU A 210 -2.90 2.07 9.90
C LEU A 210 -3.35 3.38 10.56
N LYS A 211 -2.63 4.46 10.27
CA LYS A 211 -2.97 5.83 10.69
C LYS A 211 -4.13 6.40 9.87
N GLY A 212 -4.34 5.89 8.65
CA GLY A 212 -5.41 6.28 7.75
C GLY A 212 -5.76 5.16 6.78
N ILE A 213 -6.45 5.52 5.69
CA ILE A 213 -6.80 4.58 4.61
C ILE A 213 -5.51 4.00 4.02
N SER A 214 -5.52 2.72 3.66
CA SER A 214 -4.39 2.09 2.97
C SER A 214 -4.06 2.81 1.67
N SER A 215 -2.77 2.95 1.35
CA SER A 215 -2.31 3.46 0.05
C SER A 215 -2.73 2.60 -1.15
N LEU A 216 -3.23 1.39 -0.90
CA LEU A 216 -3.75 0.44 -1.89
C LEU A 216 -5.27 0.55 -2.09
N VAL A 217 -5.93 1.46 -1.37
CA VAL A 217 -7.37 1.68 -1.41
C VAL A 217 -7.67 3.11 -1.85
N ASN A 218 -8.58 3.26 -2.79
CA ASN A 218 -8.90 4.55 -3.41
C ASN A 218 -10.16 5.23 -2.84
N GLU A 219 -10.88 4.60 -1.91
CA GLU A 219 -12.06 5.18 -1.26
C GLU A 219 -12.13 4.83 0.24
N PRO A 220 -12.68 5.72 1.10
CA PRO A 220 -12.86 5.42 2.51
C PRO A 220 -13.90 4.32 2.74
N ALA A 221 -13.68 3.46 3.73
CA ALA A 221 -14.71 2.52 4.17
C ALA A 221 -15.98 3.26 4.67
N PRO A 222 -17.18 2.69 4.47
CA PRO A 222 -18.42 3.31 4.92
C PRO A 222 -18.47 3.51 6.45
N GLY A 223 -19.14 4.58 6.89
CA GLY A 223 -19.45 4.82 8.31
C GLY A 223 -18.37 5.57 9.09
N VAL A 224 -18.44 5.45 10.42
CA VAL A 224 -17.50 6.10 11.35
C VAL A 224 -16.39 5.12 11.69
N ILE A 225 -15.16 5.43 11.26
CA ILE A 225 -14.01 4.54 11.38
C ILE A 225 -13.48 4.49 12.81
N TYR A 226 -13.26 3.27 13.31
CA TYR A 226 -12.47 3.03 14.52
C TYR A 226 -10.98 2.91 14.16
N TYR A 227 -10.64 1.95 13.30
CA TYR A 227 -9.28 1.75 12.77
C TYR A 227 -9.31 1.09 11.39
N TYR A 228 -8.30 1.41 10.60
CA TYR A 228 -7.94 0.69 9.38
C TYR A 228 -6.82 -0.33 9.67
N PHE A 229 -6.84 -1.45 8.95
CA PHE A 229 -5.81 -2.48 9.04
C PHE A 229 -5.44 -2.99 7.65
N ASN A 230 -4.23 -3.53 7.52
CA ASN A 230 -3.96 -4.55 6.51
C ASN A 230 -3.68 -5.89 7.20
N ILE A 231 -4.14 -6.96 6.57
CA ILE A 231 -3.76 -8.32 6.95
C ILE A 231 -3.11 -8.95 5.73
N TRP A 232 -1.86 -9.35 5.87
CA TRP A 232 -1.07 -9.98 4.82
C TRP A 232 -0.80 -11.43 5.18
N THR A 233 -0.70 -12.28 4.17
CA THR A 233 -0.26 -13.66 4.35
C THR A 233 0.56 -14.13 3.16
N ASN A 234 1.45 -15.09 3.37
CA ASN A 234 2.23 -15.75 2.33
C ASN A 234 1.50 -16.95 1.69
N THR A 235 0.32 -17.33 2.19
CA THR A 235 -0.47 -18.44 1.63
C THR A 235 -1.70 -17.98 0.83
N LYS A 236 -2.05 -18.75 -0.19
CA LYS A 236 -3.34 -18.67 -0.91
C LYS A 236 -4.29 -19.82 -0.55
N LYS A 237 -3.89 -20.71 0.37
CA LYS A 237 -4.59 -21.96 0.72
C LYS A 237 -5.57 -21.78 1.88
N ILE A 238 -6.03 -20.57 2.13
CA ILE A 238 -7.05 -20.31 3.15
C ILE A 238 -8.41 -20.81 2.63
N LYS A 239 -9.04 -21.67 3.43
CA LYS A 239 -10.43 -22.11 3.24
C LYS A 239 -11.38 -21.11 3.89
N GLU A 240 -11.05 -20.68 5.10
CA GLU A 240 -11.86 -19.79 5.92
C GLU A 240 -10.97 -19.09 6.96
N GLY A 241 -11.32 -17.86 7.29
CA GLY A 241 -10.70 -17.07 8.33
C GLY A 241 -11.75 -16.39 9.21
N PHE A 242 -11.47 -16.30 10.51
CA PHE A 242 -12.23 -15.50 11.46
C PHE A 242 -11.31 -14.44 12.04
N VAL A 243 -11.64 -13.16 11.81
CA VAL A 243 -10.94 -12.03 12.40
C VAL A 243 -11.68 -11.64 13.67
N ARG A 244 -11.02 -11.80 14.82
CA ARG A 244 -11.56 -11.39 16.11
C ARG A 244 -10.92 -10.10 16.57
N PHE A 245 -11.77 -9.14 16.90
CA PHE A 245 -11.36 -7.80 17.26
C PHE A 245 -12.21 -7.26 18.41
N LYS A 246 -11.67 -6.24 19.07
CA LYS A 246 -12.34 -5.57 20.18
C LYS A 246 -12.40 -4.07 19.93
N VAL A 247 -13.48 -3.45 20.38
CA VAL A 247 -13.74 -2.01 20.27
C VAL A 247 -14.01 -1.46 21.67
N GLU A 248 -13.42 -0.30 21.97
CA GLU A 248 -13.68 0.39 23.23
C GLU A 248 -15.16 0.76 23.37
N ASN A 249 -15.77 0.39 24.50
CA ASN A 249 -17.16 0.72 24.81
C ASN A 249 -17.41 2.23 24.77
N SER A 250 -16.45 3.01 25.26
CA SER A 250 -16.50 4.48 25.24
C SER A 250 -16.51 5.04 23.83
N TRP A 251 -15.78 4.45 22.88
CA TRP A 251 -15.80 4.87 21.48
C TRP A 251 -17.19 4.64 20.87
N ILE A 252 -17.75 3.43 21.04
CA ILE A 252 -19.10 3.08 20.55
C ILE A 252 -20.14 4.10 21.06
N THR A 253 -20.16 4.37 22.37
CA THR A 253 -21.07 5.34 22.98
C THR A 253 -20.81 6.77 22.49
N SER A 254 -19.55 7.21 22.40
CA SER A 254 -19.20 8.57 21.97
C SER A 254 -19.61 8.88 20.52
N LYS A 255 -19.72 7.84 19.67
CA LYS A 255 -20.17 7.96 18.29
C LYS A 255 -21.68 7.75 18.13
N GLY A 256 -22.41 7.55 19.24
CA GLY A 256 -23.85 7.30 19.24
C GLY A 256 -24.24 6.05 18.47
N LEU A 257 -23.39 5.01 18.53
CA LEU A 257 -23.59 3.71 17.90
C LEU A 257 -24.15 2.71 18.91
N ALA A 258 -24.92 1.74 18.43
CA ALA A 258 -25.22 0.51 19.17
C ALA A 258 -24.14 -0.55 18.88
N ASN A 259 -24.01 -1.56 19.75
CA ASN A 259 -23.04 -2.64 19.54
C ASN A 259 -23.22 -3.34 18.18
N LYS A 260 -24.48 -3.50 17.73
CA LYS A 260 -24.83 -4.10 16.43
C LYS A 260 -24.37 -3.28 15.23
N ASP A 261 -24.13 -1.98 15.40
CA ASP A 261 -23.76 -1.07 14.32
C ASP A 261 -22.26 -1.19 13.98
N VAL A 262 -21.46 -1.86 14.82
CA VAL A 262 -20.06 -2.15 14.55
C VAL A 262 -19.94 -3.30 13.55
N LYS A 263 -19.23 -3.05 12.45
CA LYS A 263 -18.97 -4.00 11.36
C LYS A 263 -17.48 -4.01 10.99
N LEU A 264 -17.01 -5.16 10.52
CA LEU A 264 -15.73 -5.25 9.81
C LEU A 264 -15.98 -5.18 8.31
N PHE A 265 -15.26 -4.29 7.63
CA PHE A 265 -15.24 -4.20 6.17
C PHE A 265 -13.92 -4.74 5.63
N ARG A 266 -13.98 -5.36 4.46
CA ARG A 266 -12.81 -5.85 3.71
C ARG A 266 -12.79 -5.24 2.32
N TRP A 267 -11.64 -4.74 1.90
CA TRP A 267 -11.42 -4.31 0.52
C TRP A 267 -11.27 -5.51 -0.42
N ASP A 268 -12.04 -5.58 -1.51
CA ASP A 268 -11.92 -6.66 -2.50
C ASP A 268 -11.00 -6.35 -3.69
N GLY A 269 -10.40 -5.15 -3.70
CA GLY A 269 -9.64 -4.61 -4.83
C GLY A 269 -10.39 -3.51 -5.58
N SER A 270 -11.70 -3.43 -5.42
CA SER A 270 -12.56 -2.47 -6.13
C SER A 270 -13.57 -1.74 -5.24
N ARG A 271 -13.99 -2.37 -4.15
CA ARG A 271 -14.98 -1.84 -3.21
C ARG A 271 -14.84 -2.43 -1.81
N TRP A 272 -15.45 -1.75 -0.84
CA TRP A 272 -15.58 -2.27 0.52
C TRP A 272 -16.74 -3.26 0.64
N ILE A 273 -16.44 -4.46 1.12
CA ILE A 273 -17.42 -5.51 1.42
C ILE A 273 -17.65 -5.55 2.93
N GLN A 274 -18.90 -5.37 3.36
CA GLN A 274 -19.28 -5.60 4.74
C GLN A 274 -19.22 -7.10 5.03
N LEU A 275 -18.43 -7.50 6.02
CA LEU A 275 -18.36 -8.89 6.45
C LEU A 275 -19.45 -9.19 7.47
N GLU A 276 -19.89 -10.45 7.49
CA GLU A 276 -20.75 -10.96 8.56
C GLU A 276 -20.01 -10.80 9.89
N THR A 277 -20.51 -9.90 10.74
CA THR A 277 -19.87 -9.50 12.00
C THR A 277 -20.83 -9.75 13.16
N THR A 278 -20.37 -10.54 14.12
CA THR A 278 -21.16 -10.98 15.28
C THR A 278 -20.51 -10.50 16.57
N GLU A 279 -21.30 -9.90 17.46
CA GLU A 279 -20.88 -9.62 18.85
C GLU A 279 -20.75 -10.94 19.61
N LYS A 280 -19.60 -11.14 20.27
CA LYS A 280 -19.29 -12.39 21.00
C LYS A 280 -19.45 -12.22 22.50
N SER A 281 -18.95 -11.11 23.03
CA SER A 281 -18.97 -10.82 24.46
C SER A 281 -18.69 -9.35 24.71
N LYS A 282 -18.88 -8.93 25.95
CA LYS A 282 -18.61 -7.58 26.41
C LYS A 282 -18.03 -7.62 27.82
N ASP A 283 -16.98 -6.83 28.05
CA ASP A 283 -16.44 -6.56 29.38
C ASP A 283 -16.64 -5.06 29.75
N ALA A 284 -16.05 -4.63 30.86
CA ALA A 284 -16.16 -3.26 31.35
C ALA A 284 -15.65 -2.21 30.33
N ASN A 285 -14.62 -2.54 29.56
CA ASN A 285 -13.88 -1.61 28.72
C ASN A 285 -14.13 -1.83 27.21
N HIS A 286 -14.40 -3.06 26.79
CA HIS A 286 -14.49 -3.44 25.38
C HIS A 286 -15.69 -4.32 25.07
N THR A 287 -16.16 -4.21 23.83
CA THR A 287 -17.04 -5.18 23.19
C THR A 287 -16.23 -5.97 22.16
N TYR A 288 -16.41 -7.29 22.14
CA TYR A 288 -15.64 -8.24 21.33
C TYR A 288 -16.49 -8.76 20.19
N TYR A 289 -15.89 -8.83 19.01
CA TYR A 289 -16.55 -9.17 17.76
C TYR A 289 -15.75 -10.23 17.01
N GLU A 290 -16.45 -10.97 16.17
CA GLU A 290 -15.89 -11.93 15.23
C GLU A 290 -16.47 -11.66 13.84
N ALA A 291 -15.62 -11.61 12.83
CA ALA A 291 -16.03 -11.46 11.45
C ALA A 291 -15.43 -12.54 10.56
N ARG A 292 -16.25 -13.10 9.68
CA ARG A 292 -15.87 -14.18 8.76
C ARG A 292 -15.29 -13.60 7.46
N THR A 293 -14.20 -14.18 6.98
CA THR A 293 -13.60 -13.85 5.67
C THR A 293 -12.97 -15.09 5.04
N GLU A 294 -12.78 -15.07 3.72
CA GLU A 294 -12.05 -16.13 2.99
C GLU A 294 -10.71 -15.63 2.45
N THR A 295 -10.48 -14.31 2.50
CA THR A 295 -9.28 -13.65 1.97
C THR A 295 -8.81 -12.54 2.91
N PHE A 296 -7.52 -12.26 2.87
CA PHE A 296 -6.90 -11.14 3.59
C PHE A 296 -6.45 -10.04 2.62
N SER A 297 -6.56 -8.79 3.07
CA SER A 297 -6.41 -7.56 2.28
C SER A 297 -6.36 -6.36 3.25
N SER A 298 -6.75 -5.17 2.79
CA SER A 298 -7.11 -4.05 3.67
C SER A 298 -8.49 -4.27 4.32
N PHE A 299 -8.62 -3.83 5.57
CA PHE A 299 -9.80 -3.94 6.42
C PHE A 299 -10.10 -2.62 7.14
N ALA A 300 -11.36 -2.44 7.56
CA ALA A 300 -11.77 -1.33 8.42
C ALA A 300 -12.77 -1.80 9.47
N ILE A 301 -12.52 -1.48 10.74
CA ILE A 301 -13.55 -1.56 11.79
C ILE A 301 -14.33 -0.25 11.75
N SER A 302 -15.63 -0.32 11.49
CA SER A 302 -16.48 0.86 11.31
C SER A 302 -17.83 0.72 11.98
N GLY A 303 -18.39 1.86 12.40
CA GLY A 303 -19.76 1.99 12.86
C GLY A 303 -20.69 2.49 11.75
N VAL A 304 -21.66 1.66 11.36
CA VAL A 304 -22.67 1.96 10.34
C VAL A 304 -24.08 1.77 10.89
N LYS A 305 -24.90 2.83 10.86
CA LYS A 305 -26.32 2.74 11.22
C LYS A 305 -27.08 2.18 10.03
N GLU A 306 -28.02 1.26 10.28
CA GLU A 306 -28.78 0.58 9.23
C GLU A 306 -29.59 1.52 8.32
N ASP A 307 -29.81 2.78 8.70
CA ASP A 307 -30.45 3.79 7.85
C ASP A 307 -29.55 4.34 6.71
N ALA A 308 -28.27 3.94 6.65
CA ALA A 308 -27.29 4.44 5.67
C ALA A 308 -26.83 3.39 4.63
N ALA A 309 -27.42 2.20 4.58
CA ALA A 309 -27.01 1.13 3.66
C ALA A 309 -28.15 0.73 2.71
N THR A 310 -28.29 1.44 1.60
CA THR A 310 -28.98 0.89 0.42
C THR A 310 -27.93 0.27 -0.52
N THR A 311 -28.09 -1.04 -0.80
CA THR A 311 -27.49 -1.82 -1.90
C THR A 311 -26.08 -2.38 -1.62
N ALA A 312 -25.76 -3.68 -1.66
CA ALA A 312 -26.45 -4.90 -2.09
C ALA A 312 -25.91 -6.13 -1.34
N THR A 313 -26.80 -7.04 -0.95
CA THR A 313 -26.50 -8.43 -0.55
C THR A 313 -26.30 -9.30 -1.81
N PRO A 314 -25.37 -10.28 -1.85
CA PRO A 314 -25.37 -11.32 -2.89
C PRO A 314 -26.51 -12.31 -2.62
N GLY A 315 -27.50 -12.36 -3.51
CA GLY A 315 -28.58 -13.34 -3.50
C GLY A 315 -28.17 -14.64 -4.20
N THR A 316 -28.38 -15.75 -3.50
CA THR A 316 -28.25 -17.14 -3.94
C THR A 316 -29.09 -17.46 -5.19
N THR A 317 -28.52 -18.26 -6.08
CA THR A 317 -29.16 -18.94 -7.21
C THR A 317 -30.38 -19.76 -6.77
N VAL A 318 -31.55 -19.52 -7.38
CA VAL A 318 -32.61 -20.53 -7.53
C VAL A 318 -33.20 -20.46 -8.95
N THR A 319 -33.11 -21.60 -9.62
CA THR A 319 -33.69 -21.96 -10.92
C THR A 319 -35.22 -22.09 -10.85
N GLY A 320 -35.94 -21.54 -11.83
CA GLY A 320 -37.35 -21.85 -12.10
C GLY A 320 -38.03 -20.86 -13.05
N ALA A 321 -38.07 -21.17 -14.34
CA ALA A 321 -38.93 -20.55 -15.37
C ALA A 321 -40.30 -21.29 -15.44
N PRO A 322 -41.33 -20.88 -16.23
CA PRO A 322 -41.35 -19.82 -17.26
C PRO A 322 -42.61 -18.91 -17.36
N ILE A 323 -42.44 -17.83 -18.13
CA ILE A 323 -43.36 -17.16 -19.09
C ILE A 323 -44.72 -16.62 -18.61
N ALA A 324 -44.86 -15.29 -18.70
CA ALA A 324 -45.93 -14.66 -19.46
C ALA A 324 -45.45 -13.31 -20.05
N THR A 325 -45.44 -13.23 -21.38
CA THR A 325 -45.30 -12.01 -22.18
C THR A 325 -46.70 -11.55 -22.58
N PRO A 326 -46.94 -10.24 -22.72
CA PRO A 326 -47.10 -9.74 -24.08
C PRO A 326 -46.24 -8.50 -24.37
N THR A 327 -45.74 -8.48 -25.60
CA THR A 327 -44.96 -7.42 -26.26
C THR A 327 -45.90 -6.48 -27.03
N THR A 328 -45.37 -5.32 -27.45
CA THR A 328 -45.78 -4.43 -28.58
C THR A 328 -46.98 -3.50 -28.31
N THR A 329 -47.03 -2.20 -28.64
CA THR A 329 -46.23 -1.38 -29.56
C THR A 329 -46.56 0.14 -29.42
N SER A 330 -45.52 0.98 -29.60
CA SER A 330 -45.44 2.34 -30.19
C SER A 330 -46.49 3.43 -29.93
N THR A 331 -46.04 4.60 -29.47
CA THR A 331 -46.31 5.93 -30.10
C THR A 331 -45.21 6.93 -29.69
N ALA A 332 -44.81 7.78 -30.64
CA ALA A 332 -43.55 8.53 -30.67
C ALA A 332 -43.56 9.93 -30.00
N ALA A 333 -42.38 10.28 -29.49
CA ALA A 333 -41.66 11.56 -29.50
C ALA A 333 -42.35 12.89 -29.09
N THR A 334 -41.83 13.50 -28.02
CA THR A 334 -41.36 14.91 -28.01
C THR A 334 -40.29 15.13 -26.95
N THR A 335 -39.12 15.60 -27.38
CA THR A 335 -38.00 16.07 -26.55
C THR A 335 -38.28 17.48 -26.00
N PRO A 336 -37.98 17.78 -24.73
CA PRO A 336 -37.59 19.11 -24.27
C PRO A 336 -36.12 19.14 -23.79
N PRO A 337 -35.49 20.32 -23.73
CA PRO A 337 -34.08 20.51 -24.06
C PRO A 337 -33.12 20.19 -22.90
N VAL A 338 -31.93 19.70 -23.28
CA VAL A 338 -30.77 19.62 -22.37
C VAL A 338 -30.39 21.02 -21.93
N LYS A 339 -30.53 21.28 -20.62
CA LYS A 339 -30.04 22.50 -19.98
C LYS A 339 -28.52 22.39 -19.85
N ALA A 340 -27.80 23.24 -20.57
CA ALA A 340 -26.34 23.38 -20.41
C ALA A 340 -25.98 23.74 -18.95
N PRO A 341 -24.84 23.28 -18.41
CA PRO A 341 -24.41 23.67 -17.08
C PRO A 341 -24.14 25.18 -17.05
N ALA A 342 -24.85 25.89 -16.19
CA ALA A 342 -24.61 27.32 -15.94
C ALA A 342 -23.27 27.49 -15.22
N ILE A 343 -22.38 28.27 -15.82
CA ILE A 343 -21.10 28.66 -15.22
C ILE A 343 -21.42 29.60 -14.04
N PRO A 344 -20.94 29.32 -12.82
CA PRO A 344 -21.29 30.14 -11.66
C PRO A 344 -20.71 31.56 -11.79
N ALA A 345 -21.52 32.57 -11.45
CA ALA A 345 -21.28 34.01 -11.70
C ALA A 345 -19.99 34.60 -11.08
N TRP A 346 -19.31 33.88 -10.20
CA TRP A 346 -18.01 34.30 -9.67
C TRP A 346 -16.88 34.13 -10.70
N ILE A 347 -17.04 33.25 -11.69
CA ILE A 347 -16.04 33.02 -12.75
C ILE A 347 -16.04 34.19 -13.76
N THR A 348 -17.18 34.80 -14.06
CA THR A 348 -17.26 35.97 -14.98
C THR A 348 -16.65 37.23 -14.38
N MET A 349 -16.74 37.43 -13.05
CA MET A 349 -16.16 38.59 -12.37
C MET A 349 -14.62 38.58 -12.38
N ILE A 350 -14.00 37.40 -12.30
CA ILE A 350 -12.54 37.25 -12.35
C ILE A 350 -12.00 37.61 -13.74
N VAL A 351 -12.70 37.23 -14.81
CA VAL A 351 -12.28 37.52 -16.19
C VAL A 351 -12.37 39.01 -16.51
N ILE A 352 -13.41 39.70 -16.04
CA ILE A 352 -13.58 41.15 -16.22
C ILE A 352 -12.52 41.92 -15.41
N PHE A 353 -12.19 41.46 -14.21
CA PHE A 353 -11.13 42.05 -13.40
C PHE A 353 -9.74 41.89 -14.05
N ALA A 354 -9.43 40.70 -14.58
CA ALA A 354 -8.17 40.47 -15.30
C ALA A 354 -8.05 41.34 -16.57
N ALA A 355 -9.13 41.48 -17.34
CA ALA A 355 -9.15 42.30 -18.55
C ALA A 355 -9.00 43.80 -18.27
N SER A 356 -9.61 44.30 -17.19
CA SER A 356 -9.49 45.71 -16.77
C SER A 356 -8.09 46.03 -16.23
N VAL A 357 -7.48 45.14 -15.45
CA VAL A 357 -6.09 45.28 -15.01
C VAL A 357 -5.13 45.26 -16.22
N TYR A 358 -5.34 44.35 -17.17
CA TYR A 358 -4.55 44.28 -18.40
C TYR A 358 -4.64 45.58 -19.23
N PHE A 359 -5.84 46.13 -19.39
CA PHE A 359 -6.04 47.38 -20.14
C PHE A 359 -5.38 48.59 -19.45
N LEU A 360 -5.40 48.64 -18.12
CA LEU A 360 -4.74 49.69 -17.35
C LEU A 360 -3.20 49.61 -17.44
N VAL A 361 -2.63 48.41 -17.41
CA VAL A 361 -1.18 48.19 -17.60
C VAL A 361 -0.75 48.55 -19.02
N MET A 362 -1.55 48.17 -20.03
CA MET A 362 -1.34 48.53 -21.43
C MET A 362 -1.38 50.05 -21.69
N ARG A 363 -2.31 50.75 -21.05
CA ARG A 363 -2.45 52.22 -21.20
C ARG A 363 -1.28 52.97 -20.58
N LYS A 364 -0.71 52.46 -19.47
CA LYS A 364 0.45 53.08 -18.81
C LYS A 364 1.75 52.91 -19.61
N ASN A 365 1.90 51.81 -20.35
CA ASN A 365 3.09 51.55 -21.19
C ASN A 365 3.12 52.28 -22.54
N LYS A 366 2.01 52.84 -23.02
CA LYS A 366 1.96 53.59 -24.28
C LYS A 366 2.13 55.11 -24.14
N GLY A 367 2.25 55.62 -22.91
CA GLY A 367 2.43 57.05 -22.63
C GLY A 367 3.87 57.52 -22.45
N GLY A 368 4.87 56.66 -22.70
CA GLY A 368 6.29 56.96 -22.53
C GLY A 368 7.07 56.90 -23.83
N LYS A 369 6.79 57.83 -24.76
CA LYS A 369 7.74 58.32 -25.77
C LYS A 369 7.45 59.79 -26.02
#